data_AF-A0A086MGX1-F1
#
_entry.id   AF-A0A086MGX1-F1
#
_cell.length_a   1.000
_cell.length_b   1.000
_cell.length_c   1.000
_cell.angle_alpha   90.00
_cell.angle_beta   90.00
_cell.angle_gamma   90.00
#
_symmetry.space_group_name_H-M   'P 1'
#
loop_
_entity.id
_entity.type
_entity.pdbx_description
1 polymer ?
#
loop_
_entity_poly.entity_id
_entity_poly.type
_entity_poly.pdbx_seq_one_letter_code
_entity_poly.pdbx_strand_id
1 'polypeptide(L)'
;MTDSKNQKTTITLEPGQVAVVLGMEDGQISRQLFASPDVDAMLDDGHSDIPFHYFLASAFLVRLDQDEDFTSDLAEWYDDKLHGEAAAGK
;
A
#
# COMPACT_ATOMS: atom_id res chain seq x y z
N MET A 1 -0.01 2.56 -28.12
CA MET A 1 1.24 2.43 -27.35
C MET A 1 1.22 3.56 -26.34
N THR A 2 0.53 3.37 -25.22
CA THR A 2 0.41 4.38 -24.16
C THR A 2 1.61 4.24 -23.24
N ASP A 3 2.39 5.31 -23.18
CA ASP A 3 3.54 5.49 -22.31
C ASP A 3 3.03 5.68 -20.86
N SER A 4 2.52 4.61 -20.23
CA SER A 4 2.13 4.62 -18.81
C SER A 4 3.34 4.45 -17.87
N LYS A 5 4.56 4.42 -18.41
CA LYS A 5 5.79 4.20 -17.65
C LYS A 5 6.20 5.50 -16.95
N ASN A 6 5.85 5.60 -15.66
CA ASN A 6 6.27 6.61 -14.65
C ASN A 6 5.20 7.63 -14.22
N GLN A 7 3.98 7.17 -13.92
CA GLN A 7 3.12 7.98 -13.06
C GLN A 7 3.69 7.94 -11.63
N LYS A 8 4.41 8.99 -11.24
CA LYS A 8 4.93 9.14 -9.88
C LYS A 8 3.86 9.77 -9.00
N THR A 9 3.34 9.01 -8.04
CA THR A 9 2.45 9.53 -7.00
C THR A 9 3.31 10.02 -5.84
N THR A 10 3.19 11.30 -5.51
CA THR A 10 3.81 11.86 -4.30
C THR A 10 2.82 11.74 -3.14
N ILE A 11 3.28 11.22 -2.00
CA ILE A 11 2.48 11.08 -0.79
C ILE A 11 3.16 11.89 0.31
N THR A 12 2.39 12.73 0.99
CA THR A 12 2.83 13.46 2.17
C THR A 12 2.24 12.78 3.40
N LEU A 13 3.08 12.41 4.36
CA LEU A 13 2.67 11.79 5.62
C LEU A 13 2.84 12.80 6.75
N GLU A 14 1.77 13.01 7.52
CA GLU A 14 1.82 13.74 8.77
C GLU A 14 2.56 12.92 9.85
N PRO A 15 3.05 13.57 10.91
CA PRO A 15 3.68 12.87 12.04
C PRO A 15 2.81 11.73 12.59
N GLY A 16 3.41 10.56 12.79
CA GLY A 16 2.72 9.36 13.29
C GLY A 16 1.99 8.55 12.22
N GLN A 17 1.94 9.01 10.98
CA GLN A 17 1.27 8.28 9.89
C GLN A 17 2.17 7.24 9.23
N VAL A 18 1.51 6.26 8.62
CA VAL A 18 2.08 5.24 7.74
C VAL A 18 1.18 5.12 6.51
N ALA A 19 1.76 4.73 5.37
CA ALA A 19 1.01 4.46 4.15
C ALA A 19 1.43 3.13 3.54
N VAL A 20 0.43 2.36 3.11
CA VAL A 20 0.63 1.22 2.22
C VAL A 20 0.23 1.64 0.81
N VAL A 21 1.18 1.57 -0.12
CA VAL A 21 0.94 1.85 -1.53
C VAL A 21 0.83 0.51 -2.24
N LEU A 22 -0.32 0.30 -2.89
CA LEU A 22 -0.57 -0.84 -3.75
C LEU A 22 -0.61 -0.36 -5.19
N GLY A 23 0.03 -1.10 -6.09
CA GLY A 23 -0.01 -0.87 -7.52
C GLY A 23 -0.21 -2.17 -8.27
N MET A 24 -0.86 -2.13 -9.42
CA MET A 24 -1.08 -3.30 -10.26
C MET A 24 -0.13 -3.26 -11.46
N GLU A 25 0.75 -4.24 -11.58
CA GLU A 25 1.68 -4.39 -12.71
C GLU A 25 1.62 -5.84 -13.24
N ASP A 26 1.33 -6.00 -14.53
CA ASP A 26 1.28 -7.31 -15.21
C ASP A 26 0.43 -8.39 -14.53
N GLY A 27 -0.69 -8.00 -13.89
CA GLY A 27 -1.57 -8.94 -13.19
C GLY A 27 -1.15 -9.25 -11.76
N GLN A 28 -0.11 -8.59 -11.24
CA GLN A 28 0.40 -8.79 -9.88
C GLN A 28 0.34 -7.49 -9.08
N ILE A 29 0.04 -7.62 -7.77
CA ILE A 29 0.06 -6.51 -6.84
C ILE A 29 1.51 -6.22 -6.41
N SER A 30 2.02 -5.06 -6.79
CA SER A 30 3.17 -4.40 -6.17
C SER A 30 2.75 -3.71 -4.87
N ARG A 31 3.62 -3.72 -3.86
CA ARG A 31 3.31 -3.23 -2.52
C ARG A 31 4.52 -2.56 -1.87
N GLN A 32 4.29 -1.42 -1.23
CA GLN A 32 5.32 -0.67 -0.50
C GLN A 32 4.73 -0.08 0.78
N LEU A 33 5.49 -0.11 1.87
CA LEU A 33 5.17 0.55 3.13
C LEU A 33 6.06 1.78 3.31
N PHE A 34 5.44 2.91 3.60
CA PHE A 34 6.11 4.15 3.97
C PHE A 34 5.70 4.54 5.38
N ALA A 35 6.66 5.05 6.14
CA ALA A 35 6.44 5.61 7.46
C ALA A 35 6.80 7.10 7.46
N SER A 36 6.15 7.87 8.32
CA SER A 36 6.58 9.24 8.59
C SER A 36 7.92 9.22 9.35
N PRO A 37 8.75 10.28 9.25
CA PRO A 37 10.05 10.34 9.94
C PRO A 37 9.96 10.10 11.44
N ASP A 38 8.87 10.53 12.09
CA ASP A 38 8.64 10.28 13.51
C ASP A 38 8.44 8.79 13.82
N VAL A 39 7.72 8.08 12.96
CA VAL A 39 7.53 6.63 13.08
C VAL A 39 8.85 5.91 12.84
N ASP A 40 9.62 6.31 11.82
CA ASP A 40 10.96 5.75 11.57
C ASP A 40 11.88 5.92 12.79
N ALA A 41 11.89 7.11 13.39
CA ALA A 41 12.68 7.37 14.59
C ALA A 41 12.26 6.49 15.79
N MET A 42 10.96 6.21 15.95
CA MET A 42 10.47 5.30 17.00
C MET A 42 10.88 3.85 16.76
N LEU A 43 10.93 3.41 15.49
CA LEU A 43 11.36 2.06 15.12
C LEU A 43 12.87 1.86 15.33
N ASP A 44 13.66 2.91 15.09
CA ASP A 44 15.12 2.88 15.26
C ASP A 44 15.57 2.87 16.73
N ASP A 45 14.75 3.38 17.65
CA ASP A 45 15.09 3.53 19.08
C ASP A 45 15.29 2.18 19.81
N GLY A 46 14.88 1.04 19.23
CA GLY A 46 15.14 -0.32 19.72
C GLY A 46 14.57 -0.69 21.11
N HIS A 47 14.15 0.30 21.88
CA HIS A 47 13.54 0.22 23.20
C HIS A 47 12.08 0.67 23.20
N SER A 48 11.65 1.34 22.13
CA SER A 48 10.28 1.80 21.96
C SER A 48 9.36 0.69 21.43
N ASP A 49 8.11 0.70 21.87
CA ASP A 49 7.08 -0.18 21.32
C ASP A 49 6.82 0.15 19.85
N ILE A 50 6.57 -0.88 19.04
CA ILE A 50 6.22 -0.69 17.63
C ILE A 50 4.88 0.06 17.56
N PRO A 51 4.82 1.22 16.85
CA PRO A 51 3.57 1.94 16.69
C PRO A 51 2.48 1.06 16.08
N PHE A 52 1.28 1.06 16.69
CA PHE A 52 0.20 0.15 16.32
C PHE A 52 -0.14 0.19 14.82
N HIS A 53 -0.19 1.37 14.22
CA HIS A 53 -0.48 1.51 12.79
C HIS A 53 0.63 0.95 11.90
N TYR A 54 1.90 1.08 12.30
CA TYR A 54 3.01 0.45 11.59
C TYR A 54 2.94 -1.08 11.70
N PHE A 55 2.65 -1.61 12.89
CA PHE A 55 2.44 -3.04 13.11
C PHE A 55 1.31 -3.56 12.21
N LEU A 56 0.16 -2.88 12.20
CA LEU A 56 -0.99 -3.28 11.39
C LEU A 56 -0.68 -3.26 9.89
N ALA A 57 0.01 -2.21 9.41
CA ALA A 57 0.42 -2.09 8.02
C ALA A 57 1.41 -3.19 7.62
N SER A 58 2.37 -3.51 8.50
CA SER A 58 3.33 -4.60 8.29
C SER A 58 2.63 -5.96 8.26
N ALA A 59 1.71 -6.22 9.18
CA ALA A 59 0.93 -7.45 9.23
C ALA A 59 0.06 -7.63 7.97
N PHE A 60 -0.53 -6.54 7.47
CA PHE A 60 -1.26 -6.54 6.21
C PHE A 60 -0.36 -6.93 5.02
N LEU A 61 0.85 -6.37 4.93
CA LEU A 61 1.81 -6.77 3.89
C LEU A 61 2.20 -8.24 4.00
N VAL A 62 2.48 -8.74 5.20
CA VAL A 62 2.77 -10.16 5.41
C VAL A 62 1.60 -11.05 4.97
N ARG A 63 0.36 -10.61 5.19
CA ARG A 63 -0.82 -11.34 4.72
C ARG A 63 -0.90 -11.38 3.20
N LEU A 64 -0.59 -10.28 2.52
CA LEU A 64 -0.48 -10.25 1.05
C LEU A 64 0.61 -11.18 0.51
N ASP A 65 1.69 -11.41 1.25
CA ASP A 65 2.76 -12.32 0.83
C ASP A 65 2.38 -13.80 1.05
N GLN A 66 1.59 -14.09 2.08
CA GLN A 66 1.36 -15.46 2.55
C GLN A 66 0.02 -16.06 2.11
N ASP A 67 -0.93 -15.23 1.70
CA ASP A 67 -2.26 -15.65 1.29
C ASP A 67 -2.54 -15.22 -0.15
N GLU A 68 -2.40 -16.18 -1.06
CA GLU A 68 -2.65 -16.00 -2.49
C GLU A 68 -4.13 -15.71 -2.76
N ASP A 69 -5.05 -16.41 -2.08
CA ASP A 69 -6.49 -16.21 -2.25
C ASP A 69 -6.89 -14.78 -1.85
N PHE A 70 -6.41 -14.32 -0.68
CA PHE A 70 -6.64 -12.94 -0.25
C PHE A 70 -6.06 -11.90 -1.21
N THR A 71 -4.88 -12.18 -1.77
CA THR A 71 -4.22 -11.27 -2.71
C THR A 71 -4.98 -11.21 -4.04
N SER A 72 -5.46 -12.34 -4.53
CA SER A 72 -6.31 -12.42 -5.73
C SER A 72 -7.64 -11.70 -5.52
N ASP A 73 -8.32 -11.94 -4.40
CA ASP A 73 -9.57 -11.26 -4.05
C ASP A 73 -9.38 -9.73 -3.99
N LEU A 74 -8.27 -9.28 -3.39
CA LEU A 74 -7.95 -7.86 -3.32
C LEU A 74 -7.63 -7.26 -4.70
N ALA A 75 -6.92 -8.00 -5.55
CA ALA A 75 -6.59 -7.57 -6.91
C ALA A 75 -7.84 -7.41 -7.77
N GLU A 76 -8.75 -8.40 -7.71
CA GLU A 76 -10.03 -8.36 -8.42
C GLU A 76 -10.87 -7.17 -7.94
N TRP A 77 -11.02 -7.00 -6.62
CA TRP A 77 -11.75 -5.86 -6.06
C TRP A 77 -11.14 -4.51 -6.47
N TYR A 78 -9.81 -4.40 -6.48
CA TYR A 78 -9.11 -3.17 -6.86
C TYR A 78 -9.30 -2.85 -8.35
N ASP A 79 -9.20 -3.85 -9.21
CA ASP A 79 -9.44 -3.71 -10.65
C ASP A 79 -10.90 -3.30 -10.94
N ASP A 80 -11.86 -3.93 -10.24
CA ASP A 80 -13.28 -3.58 -10.31
C ASP A 80 -13.54 -2.13 -9.87
N LYS A 81 -12.82 -1.61 -8.88
CA LYS A 81 -12.96 -0.22 -8.44
C LYS A 81 -12.40 0.76 -9.46
N LEU A 82 -11.22 0.48 -10.01
CA LEU A 82 -10.62 1.31 -11.06
C LEU A 82 -11.50 1.37 -12.31
N HIS A 83 -12.07 0.24 -12.72
CA HIS A 83 -12.92 0.16 -13.91
C HIS A 83 -14.37 0.60 -13.66
N GLY A 84 -14.90 0.39 -12.45
CA GLY A 84 -16.24 0.81 -12.03
C GLY A 84 -16.36 2.33 -11.90
N GLU A 85 -15.33 3.02 -11.43
CA GLU A 85 -15.29 4.49 -11.41
C GLU A 85 -15.17 5.09 -12.82
N ALA A 86 -14.48 4.42 -13.75
CA ALA A 86 -14.39 4.85 -15.15
C ALA A 86 -15.75 4.78 -15.89
N ALA A 87 -16.66 3.89 -15.45
CA ALA A 87 -18.00 3.77 -16.02
C ALA A 87 -19.02 4.79 -15.45
N ALA A 88 -18.78 5.34 -14.26
CA ALA A 88 -19.64 6.33 -13.61
C ALA A 88 -19.37 7.78 -14.06
N GLY A 89 -18.33 8.00 -14.85
CA GLY A 89 -17.95 9.30 -15.40
C GLY A 89 -18.57 9.65 -16.76
N LYS A 90 -19.78 9.17 -17.07
CA LYS A 90 -20.48 9.46 -18.33
C LYS A 90 -21.91 9.93 -18.13
#